data_AF-A0A8T0KA80-F1
#
_entry.id   AF-A0A8T0KA80-F1
#
_cell.length_a   1.000
_cell.length_b   1.000
_cell.length_c   1.000
_cell.angle_alpha   90.00
_cell.angle_beta   90.00
_cell.angle_gamma   90.00
#
_symmetry.space_group_name_H-M   'P 1'
#
loop_
_entity.id
_entity.type
_entity.pdbx_description
1 polymer ?
#
loop_
_entity_poly.entity_id
_entity_poly.type
_entity_poly.pdbx_seq_one_letter_code
_entity_poly.pdbx_strand_id
1 'polypeptide(L)'
;MMALPRGCLAKMLSYHSPMFLSLSPLTLQPANLALHRTHSFTPSASLSNSQTPSFHDLHLHWKPLCLYHCQGKCAKMDDPIHLETFNHDCSSGLKVDNAELNKIRPQNLDYFLVLDLEGRVEILEFPVLMISAKTLQVEDIFHRFVRPSKMSERRINEYIANKYGKFGVHRVWHDTAIPFTEVIQQFGVWLMQNQLWMGAELNRAAFVTCGNWDLKTKVLQQCEVSKIKLPPYFMEWVNLKDVYLNFYDRRVSHRNGYNDEGTANTIDGKSSSWH
;
A
#
# COMPACT_ATOMS: atom_id res chain seq x y z
N MET A 1 -13.92 -3.02 19.88
CA MET A 1 -14.51 -1.67 19.81
C MET A 1 -13.41 -0.66 20.07
N MET A 2 -12.84 -0.04 19.02
CA MET A 2 -11.99 1.15 19.14
C MET A 2 -12.11 1.95 17.84
N ALA A 3 -12.74 3.12 17.93
CA ALA A 3 -12.86 4.08 16.86
C ALA A 3 -11.56 4.88 16.71
N LEU A 4 -11.24 5.29 15.47
CA LEU A 4 -10.16 6.23 15.15
C LEU A 4 -10.76 7.43 14.40
N PRO A 5 -10.59 8.67 14.90
CA PRO A 5 -10.84 9.86 14.11
C PRO A 5 -9.63 10.20 13.23
N ARG A 6 -9.95 10.52 11.97
CA ARG A 6 -9.25 11.36 10.97
C ARG A 6 -7.72 11.30 10.92
N GLY A 7 -7.25 10.59 9.88
CA GLY A 7 -5.98 10.85 9.21
C GLY A 7 -5.04 9.65 9.24
N CYS A 8 -4.95 8.93 8.12
CA CYS A 8 -3.74 8.34 7.53
C CYS A 8 -4.07 7.06 6.76
N LEU A 9 -4.31 7.21 5.46
CA LEU A 9 -3.90 6.17 4.50
C LEU A 9 -3.15 6.71 3.28
N ALA A 10 -2.71 7.97 3.34
CA ALA A 10 -1.63 8.48 2.51
C ALA A 10 -0.25 8.47 3.22
N LYS A 11 -0.14 7.92 4.44
CA LYS A 11 1.10 7.92 5.25
C LYS A 11 1.80 6.56 5.40
N MET A 12 1.36 5.51 4.71
CA MET A 12 2.18 4.29 4.63
C MET A 12 3.31 4.40 3.60
N LEU A 13 3.31 5.39 2.71
CA LEU A 13 4.34 5.56 1.65
C LEU A 13 5.18 6.83 1.81
N SER A 14 5.07 7.57 2.92
CA SER A 14 5.87 8.78 3.13
C SER A 14 6.13 9.06 4.61
N TYR A 15 7.38 8.92 5.03
CA TYR A 15 8.23 10.00 5.57
C TYR A 15 9.42 9.44 6.37
N HIS A 16 10.62 9.75 5.89
CA HIS A 16 11.83 9.90 6.71
C HIS A 16 11.74 11.21 7.55
N SER A 17 12.36 11.15 8.75
CA SER A 17 12.51 12.11 9.88
C SER A 17 12.96 13.57 9.54
N PRO A 18 13.11 14.56 10.49
CA PRO A 18 13.19 14.48 11.98
C PRO A 18 12.48 15.56 12.84
N MET A 19 12.45 15.30 14.17
CA MET A 19 12.47 16.20 15.37
C MET A 19 11.72 17.55 15.38
N PHE A 20 10.81 17.78 16.34
CA PHE A 20 11.00 18.67 17.52
C PHE A 20 9.74 18.71 18.43
N LEU A 21 9.98 19.09 19.69
CA LEU A 21 9.16 19.03 20.91
C LEU A 21 7.97 20.02 20.94
N SER A 22 6.91 19.70 21.69
CA SER A 22 6.51 20.42 22.93
C SER A 22 5.04 20.21 23.37
N LEU A 23 4.87 19.58 24.55
CA LEU A 23 3.99 19.82 25.71
C LEU A 23 2.51 20.29 25.54
N SER A 24 1.58 19.38 25.89
CA SER A 24 0.56 19.36 26.99
C SER A 24 -0.22 20.64 27.43
N PRO A 25 -1.28 20.51 28.27
CA PRO A 25 -2.48 19.64 28.24
C PRO A 25 -3.77 20.45 28.61
N LEU A 26 -4.97 19.82 28.65
CA LEU A 26 -5.94 19.95 29.76
C LEU A 26 -7.25 19.15 29.55
N THR A 27 -7.77 18.73 30.70
CA THR A 27 -8.82 17.78 31.08
C THR A 27 -10.23 18.39 31.19
N LEU A 28 -11.30 17.60 30.94
CA LEU A 28 -12.34 17.10 31.89
C LEU A 28 -13.70 16.80 31.21
N GLN A 29 -14.32 15.69 31.65
CA GLN A 29 -15.67 15.17 31.37
C GLN A 29 -16.72 15.75 32.38
N PRO A 30 -17.97 15.22 32.52
CA PRO A 30 -19.12 15.20 31.60
C PRO A 30 -20.49 15.46 32.35
N ALA A 31 -21.60 14.96 31.78
CA ALA A 31 -22.96 14.70 32.36
C ALA A 31 -24.06 15.69 31.89
N ASN A 32 -25.34 15.38 31.64
CA ASN A 32 -26.17 14.16 31.45
C ASN A 32 -27.63 14.61 31.10
N LEU A 33 -28.47 13.68 30.62
CA LEU A 33 -29.96 13.58 30.70
C LEU A 33 -30.84 14.54 29.85
N ALA A 34 -31.61 14.06 28.86
CA ALA A 34 -33.00 13.49 28.88
C ALA A 34 -34.02 14.55 28.37
N LEU A 35 -35.20 14.33 27.73
CA LEU A 35 -36.11 13.21 27.47
C LEU A 35 -37.24 13.67 26.48
N HIS A 36 -37.94 12.71 25.83
CA HIS A 36 -39.35 12.76 25.29
C HIS A 36 -39.70 13.54 24.00
N ARG A 37 -40.67 13.15 23.12
CA ARG A 37 -41.58 11.98 22.91
C ARG A 37 -42.44 12.18 21.62
N THR A 38 -42.72 11.08 20.87
CA THR A 38 -43.87 10.76 19.94
C THR A 38 -44.15 11.62 18.68
N HIS A 39 -44.67 11.16 17.52
CA HIS A 39 -45.63 10.09 17.15
C HIS A 39 -45.34 9.47 15.76
N SER A 40 -46.03 8.35 15.50
CA SER A 40 -46.11 7.42 14.35
C SER A 40 -46.71 7.96 13.04
N PHE A 41 -46.38 7.34 11.88
CA PHE A 41 -47.30 6.64 10.93
C PHE A 41 -46.64 6.32 9.54
N THR A 42 -46.60 5.02 9.22
CA THR A 42 -46.74 4.24 7.94
C THR A 42 -46.12 4.67 6.57
N PRO A 43 -45.84 3.68 5.68
CA PRO A 43 -44.95 3.79 4.53
C PRO A 43 -45.67 4.10 3.20
N SER A 44 -45.00 4.84 2.32
CA SER A 44 -45.40 4.97 0.91
C SER A 44 -44.18 4.98 -0.01
N ALA A 45 -44.31 4.25 -1.11
CA ALA A 45 -43.29 4.00 -2.11
C ALA A 45 -43.09 5.19 -3.09
N SER A 46 -41.94 5.11 -3.77
CA SER A 46 -41.63 5.67 -5.11
C SER A 46 -41.24 7.15 -5.21
N LEU A 47 -40.01 7.42 -5.66
CA LEU A 47 -39.69 7.81 -7.04
C LEU A 47 -38.17 8.02 -7.16
N SER A 48 -37.59 7.48 -8.22
CA SER A 48 -36.23 7.73 -8.69
C SER A 48 -36.02 9.21 -8.99
N ASN A 49 -34.98 9.82 -8.42
CA ASN A 49 -34.43 11.07 -8.92
C ASN A 49 -32.92 10.93 -9.08
N SER A 50 -32.48 10.95 -10.34
CA SER A 50 -31.09 11.09 -10.76
C SER A 50 -30.57 12.45 -10.31
N GLN A 51 -29.77 12.47 -9.25
CA GLN A 51 -28.96 13.63 -8.87
C GLN A 51 -27.50 13.29 -9.09
N THR A 52 -26.89 14.01 -10.04
CA THR A 52 -25.44 14.12 -10.22
C THR A 52 -24.81 14.57 -8.89
N PRO A 53 -23.81 13.86 -8.34
CA PRO A 53 -23.24 14.25 -7.05
C PRO A 53 -22.49 15.57 -7.20
N SER A 54 -22.82 16.53 -6.34
CA SER A 54 -22.08 17.78 -6.24
C SER A 54 -20.65 17.53 -5.76
N PHE A 55 -19.73 18.40 -6.16
CA PHE A 55 -18.28 18.32 -5.90
C PHE A 55 -17.91 18.26 -4.39
N HIS A 56 -18.88 18.46 -3.48
CA HIS A 56 -18.72 18.41 -2.03
C HIS A 56 -19.00 17.02 -1.40
N ASP A 57 -19.44 16.03 -2.18
CA ASP A 57 -19.78 14.67 -1.69
C ASP A 57 -18.62 13.65 -1.78
N LEU A 58 -17.45 14.07 -2.29
CA LEU A 58 -16.28 13.19 -2.49
C LEU A 58 -15.48 12.87 -1.21
N HIS A 59 -15.95 13.29 -0.04
CA HIS A 59 -15.35 12.94 1.27
C HIS A 59 -16.00 11.71 1.94
N LEU A 60 -16.66 10.85 1.16
CA LEU A 60 -17.28 9.61 1.63
C LEU A 60 -16.23 8.61 2.15
N HIS A 61 -16.14 8.51 3.48
CA HIS A 61 -15.72 7.35 4.28
C HIS A 61 -14.63 6.45 3.66
N TRP A 62 -13.40 6.94 3.62
CA TRP A 62 -12.24 6.11 3.31
C TRP A 62 -12.01 5.11 4.46
N LYS A 63 -12.44 3.86 4.28
CA LYS A 63 -12.26 2.79 5.28
C LYS A 63 -10.85 2.20 5.17
N PRO A 64 -10.09 2.06 6.28
CA PRO A 64 -8.83 1.33 6.27
C PRO A 64 -9.04 -0.12 5.85
N LEU A 65 -8.08 -0.69 5.12
CA LEU A 65 -8.11 -2.09 4.72
C LEU A 65 -8.01 -3.02 5.95
N CYS A 66 -8.85 -4.05 6.00
CA CYS A 66 -8.79 -5.04 7.07
C CYS A 66 -7.54 -5.92 6.90
N LEU A 67 -6.51 -5.68 7.70
CA LEU A 67 -5.25 -6.43 7.60
C LEU A 67 -5.39 -7.93 7.93
N TYR A 68 -6.35 -8.32 8.80
CA TYR A 68 -6.67 -9.74 8.97
C TYR A 68 -7.28 -10.33 7.69
N HIS A 69 -8.09 -9.58 6.96
CA HIS A 69 -8.71 -10.03 5.71
C HIS A 69 -7.67 -10.25 4.61
N CYS A 70 -6.71 -9.33 4.44
CA CYS A 70 -5.59 -9.49 3.49
C CYS A 70 -4.73 -10.74 3.73
N GLN A 71 -4.89 -11.35 4.91
CA GLN A 71 -4.16 -12.53 5.33
C GLN A 71 -5.06 -13.77 5.43
N GLY A 72 -6.33 -13.68 4.99
CA GLY A 72 -7.31 -14.76 5.06
C GLY A 72 -7.75 -15.13 6.49
N LYS A 73 -7.56 -14.23 7.47
CA LYS A 73 -7.77 -14.45 8.90
C LYS A 73 -8.90 -13.60 9.50
N CYS A 74 -9.67 -12.88 8.70
CA CYS A 74 -10.77 -12.07 9.21
C CYS A 74 -11.92 -12.96 9.67
N ALA A 75 -12.23 -12.93 10.97
CA ALA A 75 -13.32 -13.68 11.58
C ALA A 75 -14.57 -12.81 11.89
N LYS A 76 -14.65 -11.62 11.31
CA LYS A 76 -15.69 -10.60 11.60
C LYS A 76 -16.47 -10.16 10.36
N MET A 77 -16.60 -11.05 9.38
CA MET A 77 -17.32 -10.76 8.14
C MET A 77 -18.84 -10.64 8.32
N ASP A 78 -19.35 -11.04 9.49
CA ASP A 78 -20.74 -10.99 9.93
C ASP A 78 -21.02 -9.85 10.93
N ASP A 79 -20.00 -9.11 11.38
CA ASP A 79 -20.12 -7.98 12.31
C ASP A 79 -20.38 -6.68 11.53
N PRO A 80 -21.57 -6.07 11.62
CA PRO A 80 -21.91 -4.86 10.87
C PRO A 80 -21.00 -3.68 11.22
N ILE A 81 -20.57 -3.56 12.48
CA ILE A 81 -19.67 -2.48 12.94
C ILE A 81 -18.30 -2.65 12.28
N HIS A 82 -17.82 -3.89 12.17
CA HIS A 82 -16.56 -4.20 11.50
C HIS A 82 -16.62 -3.86 10.01
N LEU A 83 -17.71 -4.24 9.32
CA LEU A 83 -17.92 -3.93 7.90
C LEU A 83 -18.09 -2.43 7.63
N GLU A 84 -18.63 -1.66 8.58
CA GLU A 84 -18.68 -0.20 8.51
C GLU A 84 -17.32 0.46 8.77
N THR A 85 -16.47 -0.18 9.56
CA THR A 85 -15.17 0.38 9.94
C THR A 85 -14.07 0.06 8.94
N PHE A 86 -14.04 -1.17 8.40
CA PHE A 86 -12.93 -1.65 7.58
C PHE A 86 -13.35 -2.04 6.17
N ASN A 87 -12.43 -1.82 5.24
CA ASN A 87 -12.56 -2.22 3.86
C ASN A 87 -12.09 -3.67 3.68
N HIS A 88 -12.80 -4.40 2.83
CA HIS A 88 -12.49 -5.79 2.46
C HIS A 88 -12.40 -5.95 0.94
N ASP A 89 -12.50 -4.84 0.20
CA ASP A 89 -12.32 -4.81 -1.24
C ASP A 89 -11.02 -4.06 -1.56
N CYS A 90 -10.03 -4.78 -2.09
CA CYS A 90 -8.72 -4.26 -2.47
C CYS A 90 -8.77 -3.26 -3.65
N SER A 91 -9.84 -3.29 -4.46
CA SER A 91 -9.99 -2.45 -5.65
C SER A 91 -10.64 -1.09 -5.36
N SER A 92 -11.41 -1.00 -4.28
CA SER A 92 -12.32 0.12 -4.00
C SER A 92 -11.64 1.47 -3.69
N GLY A 93 -10.33 1.48 -3.40
CA GLY A 93 -9.59 2.67 -2.96
C GLY A 93 -8.93 3.51 -4.05
N LEU A 94 -8.85 3.03 -5.30
CA LEU A 94 -8.05 3.63 -6.39
C LEU A 94 -8.83 3.74 -7.71
N LYS A 95 -10.08 4.22 -7.66
CA LYS A 95 -10.86 4.47 -8.88
C LYS A 95 -10.22 5.57 -9.73
N VAL A 96 -9.48 5.16 -10.76
CA VAL A 96 -9.00 6.03 -11.83
C VAL A 96 -10.14 6.42 -12.77
N ASP A 97 -10.19 7.70 -13.18
CA ASP A 97 -11.16 8.20 -14.15
C ASP A 97 -10.96 7.56 -15.54
N ASN A 98 -12.04 7.10 -16.16
CA ASN A 98 -12.04 6.52 -17.50
C ASN A 98 -11.49 7.47 -18.57
N ALA A 99 -11.66 8.79 -18.38
CA ALA A 99 -11.09 9.78 -19.30
C ALA A 99 -9.55 9.80 -19.30
N GLU A 100 -8.92 9.44 -18.18
CA GLU A 100 -7.47 9.32 -18.05
C GLU A 100 -6.94 7.99 -18.62
N LEU A 101 -7.75 6.93 -18.59
CA LEU A 101 -7.37 5.63 -19.17
C LEU A 101 -7.12 5.71 -20.69
N ASN A 102 -7.89 6.53 -21.41
CA ASN A 102 -7.74 6.74 -22.84
C ASN A 102 -6.42 7.43 -23.23
N LYS A 103 -5.70 8.03 -22.26
CA LYS A 103 -4.40 8.68 -22.45
C LYS A 103 -3.23 7.74 -22.14
N ILE A 104 -3.50 6.53 -21.65
CA ILE A 104 -2.46 5.57 -21.29
C ILE A 104 -1.81 5.03 -22.56
N ARG A 105 -0.49 5.14 -22.62
CA ARG A 105 0.29 4.49 -23.66
C ARG A 105 0.37 2.99 -23.38
N PRO A 106 0.24 2.13 -24.39
CA PRO A 106 0.48 0.71 -24.25
C PRO A 106 1.83 0.45 -23.56
N GLN A 107 1.82 -0.47 -22.60
CA GLN A 107 3.01 -0.92 -21.89
C GLN A 107 3.34 -2.34 -22.33
N ASN A 108 4.63 -2.70 -22.34
CA ASN A 108 5.05 -4.09 -22.58
C ASN A 108 4.78 -5.00 -21.35
N LEU A 109 4.49 -4.38 -20.21
CA LEU A 109 4.08 -5.02 -18.97
C LEU A 109 2.55 -5.07 -18.87
N ASP A 110 2.02 -6.17 -18.34
CA ASP A 110 0.62 -6.28 -17.91
C ASP A 110 0.43 -5.77 -16.47
N TYR A 111 1.44 -5.95 -15.60
CA TYR A 111 1.32 -5.66 -14.17
C TYR A 111 2.49 -4.88 -13.59
N PHE A 112 2.18 -3.97 -12.66
CA PHE A 112 3.14 -3.33 -11.77
C PHE A 112 2.96 -3.89 -10.35
N LEU A 113 4.05 -4.39 -9.76
CA LEU A 113 4.07 -4.87 -8.38
C LEU A 113 4.67 -3.79 -7.48
N VAL A 114 3.82 -2.94 -6.92
CA VAL A 114 4.29 -1.83 -6.08
C VAL A 114 4.64 -2.36 -4.70
N LEU A 115 5.93 -2.29 -4.36
CA LEU A 115 6.50 -2.80 -3.11
C LEU A 115 7.03 -1.63 -2.26
N ASP A 116 6.73 -1.65 -0.97
CA ASP A 116 7.26 -0.68 0.01
C ASP A 116 7.51 -1.39 1.35
N LEU A 117 8.76 -1.73 1.64
CA LEU A 117 9.11 -2.50 2.81
C LEU A 117 9.20 -1.64 4.04
N GLU A 118 8.86 -2.24 5.19
CA GLU A 118 9.01 -1.56 6.47
C GLU A 118 9.93 -2.31 7.40
N GLY A 119 10.61 -1.55 8.25
CA GLY A 119 11.58 -2.07 9.23
C GLY A 119 13.02 -1.78 8.83
N ARG A 120 13.71 -1.00 9.69
CA ARG A 120 15.07 -0.55 9.40
C ARG A 120 16.11 -1.65 9.59
N VAL A 121 16.03 -2.39 10.70
CA VAL A 121 17.04 -3.41 11.07
C VAL A 121 16.75 -4.75 10.42
N GLU A 122 15.54 -5.26 10.60
CA GLU A 122 14.98 -6.38 9.86
C GLU A 122 13.68 -5.91 9.22
N ILE A 123 13.24 -6.58 8.16
CA ILE A 123 11.92 -6.36 7.58
C ILE A 123 10.87 -6.76 8.62
N LEU A 124 9.85 -5.92 8.80
CA LEU A 124 8.73 -6.09 9.74
C LEU A 124 7.37 -6.11 9.04
N GLU A 125 7.31 -5.62 7.80
CA GLU A 125 6.12 -5.61 6.95
C GLU A 125 6.52 -5.80 5.50
N PHE A 126 5.73 -6.57 4.77
CA PHE A 126 5.94 -6.91 3.37
C PHE A 126 4.62 -6.71 2.60
N PRO A 127 4.31 -5.47 2.18
CA PRO A 127 3.16 -5.17 1.34
C PRO A 127 3.53 -5.12 -0.15
N VAL A 128 2.69 -5.71 -1.01
CA VAL A 128 2.77 -5.61 -2.47
C VAL A 128 1.38 -5.37 -3.03
N LEU A 129 1.24 -4.32 -3.85
CA LEU A 129 0.02 -4.08 -4.63
C LEU A 129 0.23 -4.56 -6.07
N MET A 130 -0.69 -5.36 -6.59
CA MET A 130 -0.73 -5.72 -8.00
C MET A 130 -1.61 -4.74 -8.77
N ILE A 131 -0.99 -3.88 -9.57
CA ILE A 131 -1.69 -2.88 -10.38
C ILE A 131 -1.66 -3.27 -11.84
N SER A 132 -2.83 -3.29 -12.48
CA SER A 132 -2.96 -3.53 -13.91
C SER A 132 -2.44 -2.36 -14.72
N ALA A 133 -1.49 -2.59 -15.63
CA ALA A 133 -0.97 -1.56 -16.52
C ALA A 133 -2.02 -1.04 -17.52
N LYS A 134 -3.11 -1.80 -17.73
CA LYS A 134 -4.21 -1.45 -18.64
C LYS A 134 -5.26 -0.58 -17.97
N THR A 135 -5.65 -0.92 -16.75
CA THR A 135 -6.78 -0.28 -16.05
C THR A 135 -6.34 0.65 -14.91
N LEU A 136 -5.06 0.58 -14.53
CA LEU A 136 -4.46 1.25 -13.36
C LEU A 136 -5.19 0.96 -12.04
N GLN A 137 -6.01 -0.09 -11.99
CA GLN A 137 -6.66 -0.55 -10.78
C GLN A 137 -5.77 -1.53 -10.04
N VAL A 138 -5.93 -1.57 -8.72
CA VAL A 138 -5.40 -2.66 -7.89
C VAL A 138 -6.27 -3.90 -8.11
N GLU A 139 -5.67 -4.96 -8.65
CA GLU A 139 -6.35 -6.23 -8.90
C GLU A 139 -6.15 -7.22 -7.74
N ASP A 140 -5.02 -7.14 -7.02
CA ASP A 140 -4.76 -7.98 -5.85
C ASP A 140 -3.73 -7.34 -4.90
N ILE A 141 -3.68 -7.82 -3.65
CA ILE A 141 -2.78 -7.34 -2.60
C ILE A 141 -2.17 -8.52 -1.85
N PHE A 142 -0.84 -8.57 -1.81
CA PHE A 142 -0.12 -9.39 -0.86
C PHE A 142 0.31 -8.55 0.33
N HIS A 143 -0.04 -8.94 1.55
CA HIS A 143 0.40 -8.25 2.76
C HIS A 143 0.75 -9.24 3.86
N ARG A 144 1.97 -9.16 4.39
CA ARG A 144 2.37 -9.92 5.58
C ARG A 144 3.16 -9.08 6.56
N PHE A 145 2.91 -9.32 7.85
CA PHE A 145 3.83 -8.89 8.89
C PHE A 145 4.94 -9.92 9.07
N VAL A 146 6.15 -9.42 9.34
CA VAL A 146 7.36 -10.23 9.45
C VAL A 146 7.84 -10.23 10.89
N ARG A 147 8.02 -11.42 11.46
CA ARG A 147 8.63 -11.60 12.79
C ARG A 147 10.16 -11.61 12.62
N PRO A 148 10.87 -10.62 13.19
CA PRO A 148 12.32 -10.53 13.08
C PRO A 148 13.00 -11.61 13.93
N SER A 149 14.24 -11.97 13.56
CA SER A 149 14.97 -13.11 14.12
C SER A 149 16.22 -12.72 14.92
N LYS A 150 16.75 -11.51 14.71
CA LYS A 150 17.96 -10.98 15.36
C LYS A 150 17.67 -9.85 16.32
N MET A 151 16.57 -9.12 16.12
CA MET A 151 16.12 -8.08 17.04
C MET A 151 15.71 -8.67 18.39
N SER A 152 16.05 -7.96 19.48
CA SER A 152 15.58 -8.34 20.82
C SER A 152 14.08 -8.04 21.00
N GLU A 153 13.39 -8.85 21.80
CA GLU A 153 11.96 -8.68 22.13
C GLU A 153 11.62 -7.26 22.59
N ARG A 154 12.48 -6.66 23.43
CA ARG A 154 12.31 -5.27 23.86
C ARG A 154 12.25 -4.31 22.67
N ARG A 155 13.20 -4.42 21.74
CA ARG A 155 13.29 -3.54 20.57
C ARG A 155 12.13 -3.75 19.60
N ILE A 156 11.69 -5.01 19.45
CA ILE A 156 10.52 -5.37 18.65
C ILE A 156 9.30 -4.65 19.24
N ASN A 157 9.00 -4.86 20.52
CA ASN A 157 7.84 -4.27 21.18
C ASN A 157 7.86 -2.74 21.15
N GLU A 158 9.03 -2.11 21.37
CA GLU A 158 9.19 -0.66 21.22
C GLU A 158 8.85 -0.18 19.81
N TYR A 159 9.31 -0.87 18.76
CA TYR A 159 9.00 -0.50 17.37
C TYR A 159 7.51 -0.68 17.06
N ILE A 160 6.94 -1.84 17.40
CA ILE A 160 5.55 -2.18 17.12
C ILE A 160 4.59 -1.24 17.86
N ALA A 161 4.84 -0.95 19.13
CA ALA A 161 4.04 0.00 19.90
C ALA A 161 4.12 1.42 19.31
N ASN A 162 5.32 1.88 18.92
CA ASN A 162 5.52 3.22 18.40
C ASN A 162 4.95 3.43 17.00
N LYS A 163 5.01 2.41 16.13
CA LYS A 163 4.50 2.50 14.76
C LYS A 163 3.05 2.05 14.69
N TYR A 164 2.80 0.77 14.91
CA TYR A 164 1.48 0.15 14.74
C TYR A 164 0.54 0.41 15.92
N GLY A 165 1.07 0.64 17.13
CA GLY A 165 0.27 0.98 18.30
C GLY A 165 -0.49 2.30 18.15
N LYS A 166 0.15 3.32 17.56
CA LYS A 166 -0.47 4.63 17.29
C LYS A 166 -1.67 4.57 16.35
N PHE A 167 -1.73 3.54 15.50
CA PHE A 167 -2.84 3.32 14.57
C PHE A 167 -3.80 2.22 15.04
N GLY A 168 -3.61 1.68 16.25
CA GLY A 168 -4.47 0.61 16.78
C GLY A 168 -4.29 -0.76 16.10
N VAL A 169 -3.24 -0.95 15.29
CA VAL A 169 -3.02 -2.19 14.49
C VAL A 169 -1.95 -3.12 15.06
N HIS A 170 -1.31 -2.75 16.18
CA HIS A 170 -0.27 -3.57 16.84
C HIS A 170 -0.71 -5.01 17.16
N ARG A 171 -1.98 -5.23 17.53
CA ARG A 171 -2.52 -6.57 17.80
C ARG A 171 -2.46 -7.46 16.57
N VAL A 172 -2.78 -6.92 15.38
CA VAL A 172 -2.71 -7.67 14.13
C VAL A 172 -1.28 -8.17 13.91
N TRP A 173 -0.28 -7.31 14.16
CA TRP A 173 1.12 -7.72 14.06
C TRP A 173 1.45 -8.88 15.00
N HIS A 174 1.08 -8.79 16.29
CA HIS A 174 1.36 -9.86 17.26
C HIS A 174 0.67 -11.17 16.88
N ASP A 175 -0.57 -11.09 16.42
CA ASP A 175 -1.38 -12.26 16.07
C ASP A 175 -0.92 -12.93 14.78
N THR A 176 -0.37 -12.18 13.83
CA THR A 176 -0.18 -12.68 12.46
C THR A 176 1.23 -12.63 11.91
N ALA A 177 2.18 -11.96 12.55
CA ALA A 177 3.56 -11.91 12.08
C ALA A 177 4.17 -13.33 12.00
N ILE A 178 4.87 -13.60 10.90
CA ILE A 178 5.51 -14.89 10.61
C ILE A 178 6.98 -14.67 10.19
N PRO A 179 7.86 -15.69 10.29
CA PRO A 179 9.25 -15.55 9.86
C PRO A 179 9.38 -15.13 8.39
N PHE A 180 10.42 -14.36 8.06
CA PHE A 180 10.64 -13.88 6.69
C PHE A 180 10.71 -15.00 5.64
N THR A 181 11.29 -16.15 6.01
CA THR A 181 11.34 -17.32 5.12
C THR A 181 9.96 -17.82 4.70
N GLU A 182 9.00 -17.79 5.63
CA GLU A 182 7.61 -18.17 5.36
C GLU A 182 6.89 -17.09 4.54
N VAL A 183 7.18 -15.81 4.78
CA VAL A 183 6.66 -14.70 3.96
C VAL A 183 7.08 -14.86 2.51
N ILE A 184 8.36 -15.15 2.25
CA ILE A 184 8.88 -15.36 0.90
C ILE A 184 8.24 -16.59 0.23
N GLN A 185 8.03 -17.67 0.98
CA GLN A 185 7.33 -18.84 0.46
C GLN A 185 5.88 -18.51 0.07
N GLN A 186 5.13 -17.86 0.96
CA GLN A 186 3.75 -17.46 0.69
C GLN A 186 3.67 -16.45 -0.47
N PHE A 187 4.66 -15.56 -0.59
CA PHE A 187 4.76 -14.61 -1.69
C PHE A 187 5.02 -15.31 -3.02
N GLY A 188 5.91 -16.31 -3.06
CA GLY A 188 6.14 -17.12 -4.25
C GLY A 188 4.88 -17.86 -4.72
N VAL A 189 4.10 -18.41 -3.77
CA VAL A 189 2.79 -19.02 -4.08
C VAL A 189 1.82 -17.99 -4.66
N TRP A 190 1.74 -16.81 -4.05
CA TRP A 190 0.88 -15.73 -4.53
C TRP A 190 1.26 -15.26 -5.96
N LEU A 191 2.56 -15.16 -6.27
CA LEU A 191 3.03 -14.86 -7.63
C LEU A 191 2.62 -15.94 -8.64
N MET A 192 2.74 -17.22 -8.28
CA MET A 192 2.32 -18.33 -9.15
C MET A 192 0.81 -18.36 -9.38
N GLN A 193 0.01 -18.12 -8.33
CA GLN A 193 -1.46 -18.06 -8.42
C GLN A 193 -1.94 -16.95 -9.35
N ASN A 194 -1.25 -15.80 -9.34
CA ASN A 194 -1.50 -14.69 -10.24
C ASN A 194 -0.80 -14.82 -11.60
N GLN A 195 -0.17 -15.97 -11.90
CA GLN A 195 0.52 -16.25 -13.17
C GLN A 195 1.66 -15.27 -13.51
N LEU A 196 2.22 -14.62 -12.48
CA LEU A 196 3.29 -13.62 -12.59
C LEU A 196 4.67 -14.25 -12.62
N TRP A 197 4.83 -15.50 -12.19
CA TRP A 197 6.12 -16.17 -12.06
C TRP A 197 6.00 -17.68 -12.19
N MET A 198 6.92 -18.31 -12.93
CA MET A 198 6.99 -19.77 -13.14
C MET A 198 8.38 -20.37 -12.84
N GLY A 199 9.16 -19.76 -11.94
CA GLY A 199 10.43 -20.32 -11.48
C GLY A 199 11.70 -19.63 -11.99
N ALA A 200 11.59 -18.66 -12.89
CA ALA A 200 12.71 -17.86 -13.38
C ALA A 200 12.47 -16.36 -13.12
N GLU A 201 12.20 -15.59 -14.16
CA GLU A 201 11.87 -14.16 -14.09
C GLU A 201 10.36 -13.90 -14.02
N LEU A 202 9.99 -12.65 -13.74
CA LEU A 202 8.59 -12.22 -13.76
C LEU A 202 8.04 -12.23 -15.20
N ASN A 203 6.82 -12.73 -15.36
CA ASN A 203 6.12 -12.76 -16.65
C ASN A 203 5.34 -11.45 -16.87
N ARG A 204 5.83 -10.61 -17.79
CA ARG A 204 5.20 -9.32 -18.18
C ARG A 204 4.80 -8.47 -16.96
N ALA A 205 5.59 -8.54 -15.89
CA ALA A 205 5.38 -7.77 -14.68
C ALA A 205 6.72 -7.22 -14.18
N ALA A 206 6.67 -6.11 -13.45
CA ALA A 206 7.87 -5.54 -12.84
C ALA A 206 7.56 -5.01 -11.44
N PHE A 207 8.51 -5.17 -10.52
CA PHE A 207 8.46 -4.45 -9.26
C PHE A 207 8.59 -2.95 -9.49
N VAL A 208 7.88 -2.16 -8.69
CA VAL A 208 8.00 -0.71 -8.63
C VAL A 208 8.26 -0.30 -7.18
N THR A 209 9.32 0.47 -6.96
CA THR A 209 9.74 0.93 -5.62
C THR A 209 10.02 2.43 -5.61
N CYS A 210 10.00 3.06 -4.42
CA CYS A 210 10.32 4.49 -4.25
C CYS A 210 11.80 4.70 -3.90
N GLY A 211 12.68 4.32 -4.83
CA GLY A 211 14.12 4.28 -4.62
C GLY A 211 14.66 2.85 -4.59
N ASN A 212 15.97 2.72 -4.44
CA ASN A 212 16.64 1.43 -4.49
C ASN A 212 16.70 0.71 -3.14
N TRP A 213 16.26 1.34 -2.04
CA TRP A 213 16.49 0.80 -0.70
C TRP A 213 15.81 -0.55 -0.47
N ASP A 214 14.57 -0.74 -0.93
CA ASP A 214 13.82 -1.98 -0.71
C ASP A 214 14.50 -3.21 -1.32
N LEU A 215 14.70 -3.20 -2.63
CA LEU A 215 15.18 -4.37 -3.36
C LEU A 215 16.71 -4.46 -3.42
N LYS A 216 17.40 -3.35 -3.71
CA LYS A 216 18.87 -3.33 -3.82
C LYS A 216 19.57 -3.52 -2.47
N THR A 217 18.93 -3.13 -1.37
CA THR A 217 19.57 -3.18 -0.05
C THR A 217 18.82 -4.10 0.90
N LYS A 218 17.52 -3.84 1.13
CA LYS A 218 16.82 -4.41 2.28
C LYS A 218 16.49 -5.88 2.11
N VAL A 219 16.01 -6.30 0.95
CA VAL A 219 15.75 -7.71 0.65
C VAL A 219 17.05 -8.52 0.69
N LEU A 220 18.14 -8.01 0.10
CA LEU A 220 19.45 -8.68 0.14
C LEU A 220 19.89 -8.96 1.59
N GLN A 221 19.91 -7.92 2.42
CA GLN A 221 20.27 -8.03 3.83
C GLN A 221 19.36 -8.99 4.60
N GLN A 222 18.05 -8.95 4.35
CA GLN A 222 17.12 -9.84 5.04
C GLN A 222 17.31 -11.30 4.61
N CYS A 223 17.65 -11.56 3.34
CA CYS A 223 17.98 -12.90 2.86
C CYS A 223 19.23 -13.46 3.56
N GLU A 224 20.27 -12.65 3.74
CA GLU A 224 21.47 -13.02 4.50
C GLU A 224 21.15 -13.37 5.96
N VAL A 225 20.38 -12.51 6.64
CA VAL A 225 19.94 -12.74 8.03
C VAL A 225 19.14 -14.04 8.15
N SER A 226 18.25 -14.29 7.19
CA SER A 226 17.36 -15.43 7.16
C SER A 226 18.00 -16.69 6.57
N LYS A 227 19.25 -16.59 6.09
CA LYS A 227 20.02 -17.67 5.45
C LYS A 227 19.31 -18.32 4.25
N ILE A 228 18.63 -17.51 3.44
CA ILE A 228 17.99 -17.96 2.20
C ILE A 228 18.69 -17.35 0.99
N LYS A 229 18.61 -18.03 -0.15
CA LYS A 229 19.04 -17.46 -1.43
C LYS A 229 18.07 -16.36 -1.84
N LEU A 230 18.61 -15.30 -2.44
CA LEU A 230 17.80 -14.24 -3.03
C LEU A 230 16.90 -14.81 -4.14
N PRO A 231 15.57 -14.65 -4.05
CA PRO A 231 14.69 -15.06 -5.14
C PRO A 231 14.95 -14.24 -6.42
N PRO A 232 14.99 -14.90 -7.61
CA PRO A 232 15.39 -14.25 -8.86
C PRO A 232 14.44 -13.14 -9.31
N TYR A 233 13.16 -13.20 -8.94
CA TYR A 233 12.18 -12.15 -9.27
C TYR A 233 12.46 -10.79 -8.61
N PHE A 234 13.39 -10.69 -7.65
CA PHE A 234 13.80 -9.41 -7.06
C PHE A 234 14.98 -8.74 -7.78
N MET A 235 15.53 -9.35 -8.83
CA MET A 235 16.74 -8.85 -9.50
C MET A 235 16.49 -7.61 -10.37
N GLU A 236 15.25 -7.38 -10.80
CA GLU A 236 14.90 -6.25 -11.67
C GLU A 236 13.70 -5.50 -11.10
N TRP A 237 13.77 -4.16 -11.13
CA TRP A 237 12.70 -3.29 -10.68
C TRP A 237 12.75 -1.92 -11.37
N VAL A 238 11.61 -1.25 -11.35
CA VAL A 238 11.46 0.15 -11.75
C VAL A 238 11.58 1.03 -10.52
N ASN A 239 12.62 1.86 -10.46
CA ASN A 239 12.74 2.89 -9.44
C ASN A 239 11.92 4.13 -9.86
N LEU A 240 10.84 4.41 -9.13
CA LEU A 240 9.93 5.51 -9.42
C LEU A 240 10.62 6.88 -9.38
N LYS A 241 11.67 7.05 -8.56
CA LYS A 241 12.43 8.30 -8.47
C LYS A 241 13.16 8.59 -9.78
N ASP A 242 13.75 7.58 -10.41
CA ASP A 242 14.48 7.74 -11.65
C ASP A 242 13.53 8.06 -12.81
N VAL A 243 12.37 7.40 -12.84
CA VAL A 243 11.30 7.70 -13.81
C VAL A 243 10.80 9.14 -13.64
N TYR A 244 10.55 9.57 -12.41
CA TYR A 244 10.08 10.92 -12.10
C TYR A 244 11.10 11.97 -12.58
N LEU A 245 12.37 11.83 -12.21
CA LEU A 245 13.43 12.75 -12.62
C LEU A 245 13.57 12.80 -14.14
N ASN A 246 13.67 11.66 -14.80
CA ASN A 246 13.80 11.60 -16.26
C ASN A 246 12.61 12.24 -16.98
N PHE A 247 11.40 12.12 -16.44
CA PHE A 247 10.21 12.67 -17.06
C PHE A 247 10.07 14.19 -16.85
N TYR A 248 10.33 14.67 -15.64
CA TYR A 248 10.14 16.07 -15.30
C TYR A 248 11.36 16.95 -15.63
N ASP A 249 12.58 16.44 -15.49
CA ASP A 249 13.79 17.21 -15.86
C ASP A 249 13.87 17.44 -17.37
N ARG A 250 13.45 16.46 -18.19
CA ARG A 250 13.31 16.65 -19.65
C ARG A 250 12.31 17.75 -20.03
N ARG A 251 11.26 17.94 -19.24
CA ARG A 251 10.24 19.00 -19.46
C ARG A 251 10.74 20.37 -19.04
N VAL A 252 11.65 20.44 -18.07
CA VAL A 252 12.31 21.69 -17.67
C VAL A 252 13.28 22.13 -18.75
N SER A 253 14.08 21.22 -19.32
CA SER A 253 15.00 21.53 -20.43
C SER A 253 14.27 21.98 -21.70
N HIS A 254 13.07 21.48 -21.99
CA HIS A 254 12.27 21.91 -23.16
C HIS A 254 11.56 23.28 -22.99
N ARG A 255 11.54 23.87 -21.78
CA ARG A 255 10.96 25.21 -21.54
C ARG A 255 11.98 26.34 -21.65
N ASN A 256 13.27 26.04 -21.53
CA ASN A 256 14.33 27.01 -21.83
C ASN A 256 14.82 26.71 -23.24
N GLY A 257 14.33 27.49 -24.21
CA GLY A 257 14.71 27.37 -25.61
C GLY A 257 16.22 27.47 -25.81
N TYR A 258 16.87 26.32 -25.89
CA TYR A 258 18.10 26.12 -26.62
C TYR A 258 17.88 24.87 -27.48
N ASN A 259 17.85 25.10 -28.79
CA ASN A 259 17.75 24.02 -29.77
C ASN A 259 19.00 23.16 -29.64
N ASP A 260 18.84 21.93 -29.20
CA ASP A 260 19.85 20.90 -29.41
C ASP A 260 19.18 19.75 -30.17
N GLU A 261 19.47 19.70 -31.47
CA GLU A 261 19.16 18.57 -32.33
C GLU A 261 20.00 17.38 -31.85
N GLY A 262 19.40 16.44 -31.11
CA GLY A 262 20.16 15.30 -30.63
C GLY A 262 19.34 14.24 -29.90
N THR A 263 18.98 13.18 -30.63
CA THR A 263 18.59 11.84 -30.14
C THR A 263 17.26 11.71 -29.38
N ALA A 264 16.22 11.37 -30.14
CA ALA A 264 15.10 10.62 -29.63
C ALA A 264 15.56 9.19 -29.26
N ASN A 265 15.84 8.94 -27.98
CA ASN A 265 15.91 7.58 -27.46
C ASN A 265 14.51 7.13 -27.07
N THR A 266 13.92 6.34 -27.96
CA THR A 266 12.78 5.46 -27.70
C THR A 266 13.11 4.57 -26.51
N ILE A 267 12.13 4.34 -25.63
CA ILE A 267 12.22 3.38 -24.54
C ILE A 267 12.21 1.99 -25.15
N ASP A 268 13.38 1.49 -25.53
CA ASP A 268 13.58 0.07 -25.77
C ASP A 268 13.89 -0.58 -24.42
N GLY A 269 13.02 -1.49 -24.02
CA GLY A 269 13.17 -2.33 -22.82
C GLY A 269 14.35 -3.28 -22.94
N LYS A 270 15.57 -2.76 -22.84
CA LYS A 270 16.78 -3.55 -22.61
C LYS A 270 17.12 -3.54 -21.13
N SER A 271 17.02 -4.72 -20.54
CA SER A 271 17.62 -5.10 -19.27
C SER A 271 19.02 -4.51 -19.17
N SER A 272 19.23 -3.62 -18.22
CA SER A 272 20.59 -3.27 -17.82
C SER A 272 21.07 -4.36 -16.87
N SER A 273 21.65 -5.41 -17.45
CA SER A 273 22.48 -6.38 -16.73
C SER A 273 23.57 -5.62 -15.98
N TRP A 274 23.54 -5.69 -14.65
CA TRP A 274 24.66 -5.27 -13.81
C TRP A 274 25.08 -6.45 -12.92
N HIS A 275 26.36 -6.80 -13.04
CA HIS A 275 27.05 -7.87 -12.30
C HIS A 275 27.02 -7.69 -10.78
#